data_AF-A0A1E1XN59-F1
#
_entry.id   AF-A0A1E1XN59-F1
#
_cell.length_a   1.000
_cell.length_b   1.000
_cell.length_c   1.000
_cell.angle_alpha   90.00
_cell.angle_beta   90.00
_cell.angle_gamma   90.00
#
_symmetry.space_group_name_H-M   'P 1'
#
loop_
_entity.id
_entity.type
_entity.pdbx_description
1 polymer ?
#
loop_
_entity_poly.entity_id
_entity_poly.type
_entity_poly.pdbx_seq_one_letter_code
_entity_poly.pdbx_strand_id
1 'polypeptide(L)'
;RRLARARALVDLHAREEGAAYVDAAEYRGSTDAYAAVVVGASTGATKTAVSVRTREAHRAEEVAIALAVSDPGCTTVLCDSRTAVKNYAKGRVCSEAARILRKAEDIGRKSPVVIKWFPAHMGSDVSERGNVNHNETANSAARGLTNRAAESTADSESWSRRSAKDKMTTFNEIVKWYRLNRQTMPPPHPGLTRKEAVLYRQLQTGSLLTPVLAKHVCPSVYASDMCRLCAKERATAAHILWDCSVNPREASEKTTIPPQLEAATRSCDQKTQLKAVQQVSAALERQRPSETEERGGGTPRKGAAALSNPRK
;
A
#
# COMPACT_ATOMS: atom_id res chain seq x y z
N ARG A 1 8.69 -6.94 -4.77
CA ARG A 1 8.77 -8.18 -3.94
C ARG A 1 7.70 -9.21 -4.30
N ARG A 2 6.39 -8.92 -4.23
CA ARG A 2 5.32 -9.88 -4.61
C ARG A 2 5.44 -10.33 -6.07
N LEU A 3 5.56 -9.38 -6.99
CA LEU A 3 5.77 -9.66 -8.42
C LEU A 3 6.98 -10.56 -8.67
N ALA A 4 8.14 -10.22 -8.09
CA ALA A 4 9.35 -11.05 -8.19
C ALA A 4 9.15 -12.49 -7.69
N ARG A 5 8.41 -12.68 -6.58
CA ARG A 5 8.06 -14.03 -6.09
C ARG A 5 7.13 -14.77 -7.05
N ALA A 6 6.09 -14.10 -7.54
CA ALA A 6 5.14 -14.69 -8.48
C ALA A 6 5.87 -15.15 -9.74
N ARG A 7 6.71 -14.29 -10.32
CA ARG A 7 7.59 -14.63 -11.44
C ARG A 7 8.45 -15.85 -11.17
N ALA A 8 9.16 -15.88 -10.05
CA ALA A 8 10.00 -17.01 -9.69
C ALA A 8 9.21 -18.33 -9.56
N LEU A 9 8.00 -18.30 -9.00
CA LEU A 9 7.15 -19.49 -8.87
C LEU A 9 6.58 -19.95 -10.20
N VAL A 10 6.13 -19.01 -11.05
CA VAL A 10 5.66 -19.32 -12.42
C VAL A 10 6.78 -19.99 -13.20
N ASP A 11 7.98 -19.39 -13.23
CA ASP A 11 9.10 -19.92 -13.99
C ASP A 11 9.60 -21.27 -13.45
N LEU A 12 9.56 -21.47 -12.13
CA LEU A 12 9.99 -22.73 -11.50
C LEU A 12 9.05 -23.90 -11.82
N HIS A 13 7.74 -23.65 -11.87
CA HIS A 13 6.72 -24.70 -11.94
C HIS A 13 6.09 -24.87 -13.33
N ALA A 14 6.45 -24.03 -14.31
CA ALA A 14 5.88 -24.05 -15.66
C ALA A 14 6.02 -25.40 -16.40
N ARG A 15 6.99 -26.24 -16.02
CA ARG A 15 7.22 -27.57 -16.64
C ARG A 15 7.04 -28.73 -15.67
N GLU A 16 6.61 -28.48 -14.44
CA GLU A 16 6.40 -29.53 -13.44
C GLU A 16 4.98 -30.10 -13.57
N GLU A 17 4.85 -31.32 -14.08
CA GLU A 17 3.56 -31.99 -14.27
C GLU A 17 2.80 -32.22 -12.95
N GLY A 18 3.55 -32.42 -11.87
CA GLY A 18 3.01 -32.57 -10.52
C GLY A 18 2.67 -31.27 -9.81
N ALA A 19 2.98 -30.12 -10.40
CA ALA A 19 2.58 -28.83 -9.85
C ALA A 19 1.15 -28.46 -10.27
N ALA A 20 0.38 -27.92 -9.33
CA ALA A 20 -0.98 -27.45 -9.60
C ALA A 20 -1.28 -26.14 -8.88
N TYR A 21 -2.02 -25.26 -9.55
CA TYR A 21 -2.64 -24.08 -8.97
C TYR A 21 -4.03 -24.44 -8.46
N VAL A 22 -4.40 -23.90 -7.31
CA VAL A 22 -5.73 -24.11 -6.71
C VAL A 22 -6.39 -22.79 -6.41
N ASP A 23 -7.71 -22.76 -6.58
CA ASP A 23 -8.52 -21.58 -6.27
C ASP A 23 -9.94 -22.01 -5.83
N ALA A 24 -10.62 -21.14 -5.09
CA ALA A 24 -12.05 -21.26 -4.84
C ALA A 24 -12.83 -19.97 -5.13
N ALA A 25 -14.06 -20.13 -5.61
CA ALA A 25 -14.98 -19.05 -5.92
C ALA A 25 -16.38 -19.31 -5.35
N GLU A 26 -17.00 -18.27 -4.79
CA GLU A 26 -18.36 -18.31 -4.24
C GLU A 26 -19.42 -18.43 -5.34
N TYR A 27 -20.43 -19.27 -5.15
CA TYR A 27 -21.54 -19.40 -6.09
C TYR A 27 -22.33 -18.09 -6.21
N ARG A 28 -22.72 -17.73 -7.43
CA ARG A 28 -23.59 -16.58 -7.64
C ARG A 28 -24.97 -16.88 -7.02
N GLY A 29 -25.49 -15.95 -6.22
CA GLY A 29 -26.80 -16.09 -5.58
C GLY A 29 -26.82 -17.01 -4.34
N SER A 30 -25.69 -17.55 -3.90
CA SER A 30 -25.57 -18.30 -2.64
C SER A 30 -24.51 -17.65 -1.75
N THR A 31 -24.79 -17.61 -0.45
CA THR A 31 -23.86 -17.14 0.60
C THR A 31 -23.12 -18.28 1.29
N ASP A 32 -23.42 -19.53 0.91
CA ASP A 32 -23.02 -20.73 1.63
C ASP A 32 -22.52 -21.86 0.71
N ALA A 33 -22.15 -21.54 -0.53
CA ALA A 33 -21.60 -22.49 -1.48
C ALA A 33 -20.43 -21.91 -2.29
N TYR A 34 -19.41 -22.73 -2.52
CA TYR A 34 -18.20 -22.40 -3.27
C TYR A 34 -17.89 -23.51 -4.27
N ALA A 35 -17.30 -23.15 -5.41
CA ALA A 35 -16.60 -24.07 -6.29
C ALA A 35 -15.10 -24.00 -5.98
N ALA A 36 -14.46 -25.15 -5.76
CA ALA A 36 -13.02 -25.29 -5.58
C ALA A 36 -12.44 -26.02 -6.79
N VAL A 37 -11.30 -25.57 -7.31
CA VAL A 37 -10.69 -26.11 -8.53
C VAL A 37 -9.20 -26.37 -8.39
N VAL A 38 -8.71 -27.31 -9.20
CA VAL A 38 -7.30 -27.63 -9.34
C VAL A 38 -6.95 -27.52 -10.83
N VAL A 39 -5.92 -26.73 -11.15
CA VAL A 39 -5.42 -26.50 -12.51
C VAL A 39 -3.95 -26.93 -12.59
N GLY A 40 -3.58 -27.72 -13.59
CA GLY A 40 -2.19 -28.14 -13.79
C GLY A 40 -1.28 -26.95 -14.14
N ALA A 41 -0.10 -26.87 -13.51
CA ALA A 41 0.83 -25.76 -13.73
C ALA A 41 1.55 -25.84 -15.09
N SER A 42 1.71 -27.04 -15.66
CA SER A 42 2.32 -27.22 -16.98
C SER A 42 1.34 -27.13 -18.14
N THR A 43 0.08 -27.54 -17.92
CA THR A 43 -0.94 -27.64 -18.98
C THR A 43 -1.96 -26.51 -18.96
N GLY A 44 -2.15 -25.84 -17.83
CA GLY A 44 -3.27 -24.91 -17.63
C GLY A 44 -4.65 -25.57 -17.65
N ALA A 45 -4.73 -26.89 -17.74
CA ALA A 45 -5.98 -27.63 -17.79
C ALA A 45 -6.54 -27.85 -16.38
N THR A 46 -7.86 -27.74 -16.23
CA THR A 46 -8.57 -28.12 -15.01
C THR A 46 -8.43 -29.62 -14.79
N LYS A 47 -7.72 -30.02 -13.74
CA LYS A 47 -7.55 -31.44 -13.34
C LYS A 47 -8.81 -31.97 -12.67
N THR A 48 -9.37 -31.20 -11.74
CA THR A 48 -10.55 -31.58 -10.97
C THR A 48 -11.19 -30.36 -10.32
N ALA A 49 -12.45 -30.50 -9.92
CA ALA A 49 -13.20 -29.47 -9.23
C ALA A 49 -14.29 -30.08 -8.35
N VAL A 50 -14.73 -29.33 -7.32
CA VAL A 50 -15.79 -29.77 -6.41
C VAL A 50 -16.60 -28.58 -5.90
N SER A 51 -17.87 -28.81 -5.59
CA SER A 51 -18.72 -27.85 -4.89
C SER A 51 -18.67 -28.11 -3.38
N VAL A 52 -18.49 -27.05 -2.59
CA VAL A 52 -18.38 -27.10 -1.13
C VAL A 52 -19.41 -26.19 -0.52
N ARG A 53 -20.24 -26.71 0.38
CA ARG A 53 -21.13 -25.87 1.20
C ARG A 53 -20.37 -25.29 2.38
N THR A 54 -20.16 -23.98 2.38
CA THR A 54 -19.51 -23.21 3.44
C THR A 54 -19.81 -21.73 3.26
N ARG A 55 -19.93 -20.98 4.37
CA ARG A 55 -19.99 -19.50 4.36
C ARG A 55 -18.62 -18.84 4.41
N GLU A 56 -17.57 -19.64 4.58
CA GLU A 56 -16.22 -19.19 4.82
C GLU A 56 -15.31 -19.55 3.65
N ALA A 57 -14.82 -18.53 2.95
CA ALA A 57 -13.96 -18.70 1.78
C ALA A 57 -12.70 -19.52 2.08
N HIS A 58 -12.07 -19.32 3.24
CA HIS A 58 -10.84 -20.05 3.59
C HIS A 58 -11.06 -21.57 3.69
N ARG A 59 -12.26 -22.03 4.09
CA ARG A 59 -12.57 -23.47 4.12
C ARG A 59 -12.67 -24.04 2.71
N ALA A 60 -13.25 -23.29 1.77
CA ALA A 60 -13.30 -23.71 0.37
C ALA A 60 -11.90 -23.76 -0.26
N GLU A 61 -11.03 -22.80 0.06
CA GLU A 61 -9.62 -22.81 -0.35
C GLU A 61 -8.85 -23.99 0.24
N GLU A 62 -9.12 -24.35 1.50
CA GLU A 62 -8.55 -25.56 2.11
C GLU A 62 -8.99 -26.85 1.42
N VAL A 63 -10.25 -26.91 0.98
CA VAL A 63 -10.76 -28.02 0.16
C VAL A 63 -10.06 -28.07 -1.20
N ALA A 64 -9.81 -26.92 -1.84
CA ALA A 64 -9.08 -26.87 -3.11
C ALA A 64 -7.67 -27.45 -2.97
N ILE A 65 -6.95 -27.10 -1.89
CA ILE A 65 -5.66 -27.71 -1.55
C ILE A 65 -5.80 -29.22 -1.30
N ALA A 66 -6.78 -29.67 -0.50
CA ALA A 66 -6.97 -31.09 -0.21
C ALA A 66 -7.24 -31.91 -1.47
N LEU A 67 -8.04 -31.34 -2.39
CA LEU A 67 -8.37 -31.94 -3.66
C LEU A 67 -7.12 -32.12 -4.54
N ALA A 68 -6.23 -31.13 -4.58
CA ALA A 68 -4.95 -31.27 -5.27
C ALA A 68 -4.03 -32.31 -4.59
N VAL A 69 -3.96 -32.32 -3.25
CA VAL A 69 -3.15 -33.32 -2.51
C VAL A 69 -3.66 -34.75 -2.75
N SER A 70 -4.96 -34.93 -2.96
CA SER A 70 -5.55 -36.24 -3.25
C SER A 70 -5.19 -36.80 -4.64
N ASP A 71 -4.72 -35.96 -5.57
CA ASP A 71 -4.21 -36.40 -6.87
C ASP A 71 -2.88 -37.16 -6.69
N PRO A 72 -2.78 -38.43 -7.13
CA PRO A 72 -1.55 -39.21 -7.07
C PRO A 72 -0.37 -38.54 -7.78
N GLY A 73 -0.63 -37.79 -8.85
CA GLY A 73 0.40 -37.08 -9.61
C GLY A 73 0.87 -35.78 -8.97
N CYS A 74 0.20 -35.26 -7.94
CA CYS A 74 0.52 -33.96 -7.38
C CYS A 74 1.72 -34.02 -6.41
N THR A 75 2.69 -33.15 -6.66
CA THR A 75 3.93 -32.93 -5.88
C THR A 75 3.97 -31.54 -5.25
N THR A 76 3.40 -30.54 -5.93
CA THR A 76 3.42 -29.14 -5.51
C THR A 76 2.04 -28.50 -5.67
N VAL A 77 1.56 -27.82 -4.63
CA VAL A 77 0.32 -27.03 -4.67
C VAL A 77 0.64 -25.55 -4.50
N LEU A 78 0.18 -24.73 -5.45
CA LEU A 78 0.29 -23.28 -5.46
C LEU A 78 -1.07 -22.67 -5.12
N CYS A 79 -1.17 -22.02 -3.97
CA CYS A 79 -2.42 -21.43 -3.47
C CYS A 79 -2.19 -19.96 -3.08
N ASP A 80 -3.11 -19.08 -3.47
CA ASP A 80 -3.01 -17.66 -3.16
C ASP A 80 -3.67 -17.24 -1.83
N SER A 81 -4.48 -18.12 -1.24
CA SER A 81 -5.05 -17.99 0.10
C SER A 81 -4.00 -18.19 1.19
N ARG A 82 -3.50 -17.07 1.72
CA ARG A 82 -2.57 -17.05 2.87
C ARG A 82 -3.10 -17.79 4.09
N THR A 83 -4.40 -17.68 4.34
CA THR A 83 -5.05 -18.29 5.50
C THR A 83 -5.04 -19.82 5.37
N ALA A 84 -5.43 -20.35 4.22
CA ALA A 84 -5.41 -21.80 3.97
C ALA A 84 -3.99 -22.36 4.07
N VAL A 85 -3.00 -21.74 3.40
CA VAL A 85 -1.60 -22.18 3.48
C VAL A 85 -1.06 -22.18 4.91
N LYS A 86 -1.40 -21.16 5.71
CA LYS A 86 -1.01 -21.10 7.14
C LYS A 86 -1.68 -22.18 7.98
N ASN A 87 -2.94 -22.50 7.70
CA ASN A 87 -3.69 -23.53 8.43
C ASN A 87 -3.07 -24.90 8.17
N TYR A 88 -2.81 -25.25 6.90
CA TYR A 88 -2.05 -26.45 6.54
C TYR A 88 -0.67 -26.52 7.22
N ALA A 89 0.09 -25.42 7.22
CA ALA A 89 1.39 -25.37 7.88
C ALA A 89 1.32 -25.60 9.40
N LYS A 90 0.17 -25.33 10.03
CA LYS A 90 -0.10 -25.60 11.46
C LYS A 90 -0.68 -27.00 11.70
N GLY A 91 -0.89 -27.81 10.67
CA GLY A 91 -1.59 -29.10 10.77
C GLY A 91 -3.08 -28.97 11.10
N ARG A 92 -3.71 -27.84 10.76
CA ARG A 92 -5.13 -27.58 11.00
C ARG A 92 -5.84 -27.34 9.68
N VAL A 93 -6.94 -28.04 9.45
CA VAL A 93 -7.78 -27.85 8.26
C VAL A 93 -9.25 -28.05 8.65
N CYS A 94 -10.16 -27.56 7.82
CA CYS A 94 -11.59 -27.78 7.98
C CYS A 94 -11.97 -29.26 7.86
N SER A 95 -13.14 -29.62 8.38
CA SER A 95 -13.66 -30.99 8.38
C SER A 95 -13.74 -31.60 6.98
N GLU A 96 -14.10 -30.80 5.98
CA GLU A 96 -14.26 -31.22 4.59
C GLU A 96 -12.91 -31.57 3.96
N ALA A 97 -11.92 -30.69 4.14
CA ALA A 97 -10.55 -30.92 3.68
C ALA A 97 -9.95 -32.16 4.37
N ALA A 98 -10.12 -32.28 5.69
CA ALA A 98 -9.63 -33.43 6.46
C ALA A 98 -10.24 -34.75 5.96
N ARG A 99 -11.52 -34.74 5.56
CA ARG A 99 -12.19 -35.93 5.01
C ARG A 99 -11.61 -36.35 3.66
N ILE A 100 -11.28 -35.40 2.79
CA ILE A 100 -10.63 -35.68 1.50
C ILE A 100 -9.24 -36.27 1.72
N LEU A 101 -8.45 -35.67 2.62
CA LEU A 101 -7.09 -36.13 2.93
C LEU A 101 -7.08 -37.55 3.51
N ARG A 102 -7.93 -37.83 4.51
CA ARG A 102 -8.06 -39.19 5.06
C ARG A 102 -8.46 -40.20 4.01
N LYS A 103 -9.41 -39.85 3.14
CA LYS A 103 -9.84 -40.76 2.07
C LYS A 103 -8.71 -41.03 1.07
N ALA A 104 -7.88 -40.03 0.78
CA ALA A 104 -6.71 -40.21 -0.07
C ALA A 104 -5.68 -41.16 0.59
N GLU A 105 -5.42 -41.00 1.89
CA GLU A 105 -4.56 -41.91 2.66
C GLU A 105 -5.06 -43.35 2.64
N ASP A 106 -6.38 -43.55 2.82
CA ASP A 106 -7.02 -44.89 2.76
C ASP A 106 -6.82 -45.57 1.40
N ILE A 107 -6.80 -44.80 0.31
CA ILE A 107 -6.58 -45.30 -1.07
C ILE A 107 -5.07 -45.42 -1.38
N GLY A 108 -4.20 -45.20 -0.39
CA GLY A 108 -2.75 -45.41 -0.50
C GLY A 108 -1.95 -44.19 -0.95
N ARG A 109 -2.54 -42.98 -0.97
CA ARG A 109 -1.82 -41.74 -1.30
C ARG A 109 -0.85 -41.37 -0.17
N LYS A 110 0.46 -41.61 -0.35
CA LYS A 110 1.50 -41.40 0.70
C LYS A 110 2.63 -40.42 0.33
N SER A 111 2.78 -40.03 -0.93
CA SER A 111 3.85 -39.14 -1.37
C SER A 111 3.75 -37.73 -0.73
N PRO A 112 4.86 -37.13 -0.28
CA PRO A 112 4.81 -35.77 0.27
C PRO A 112 4.38 -34.76 -0.79
N VAL A 113 3.57 -33.77 -0.39
CA VAL A 113 3.15 -32.64 -1.25
C VAL A 113 3.60 -31.34 -0.63
N VAL A 114 4.25 -30.48 -1.42
CA VAL A 114 4.72 -29.17 -0.97
C VAL A 114 3.68 -28.10 -1.28
N ILE A 115 3.12 -27.47 -0.24
CA ILE A 115 2.18 -26.36 -0.40
C ILE A 115 2.96 -25.03 -0.36
N LYS A 116 2.84 -24.23 -1.41
CA LYS A 116 3.51 -22.93 -1.55
C LYS A 116 2.50 -21.80 -1.70
N TRP A 117 2.68 -20.75 -0.90
CA TRP A 117 1.89 -19.52 -1.06
C TRP A 117 2.30 -18.76 -2.34
N PHE A 118 1.32 -18.50 -3.20
CA PHE A 118 1.42 -17.71 -4.43
C PHE A 118 0.80 -16.31 -4.25
N PRO A 119 1.40 -15.22 -4.76
CA PRO A 119 0.77 -13.90 -4.67
C PRO A 119 -0.45 -13.78 -5.61
N ALA A 120 -1.64 -13.51 -5.06
CA ALA A 120 -2.87 -13.27 -5.83
C ALA A 120 -2.77 -12.04 -6.76
N HIS A 121 -3.53 -12.06 -7.86
CA HIS A 121 -3.80 -10.93 -8.78
C HIS A 121 -2.55 -10.30 -9.36
N MET A 122 -1.63 -11.12 -9.86
CA MET A 122 -0.38 -10.64 -10.46
C MET A 122 -0.50 -10.42 -11.97
N GLY A 123 -1.65 -10.76 -12.57
CA GLY A 123 -1.87 -10.69 -14.02
C GLY A 123 -1.42 -11.96 -14.74
N SER A 124 -1.72 -12.04 -16.04
CA SER A 124 -1.29 -13.16 -16.90
C SER A 124 0.21 -13.08 -17.24
N ASP A 125 0.73 -11.88 -17.42
CA ASP A 125 2.04 -11.61 -18.02
C ASP A 125 3.09 -11.33 -16.94
N VAL A 126 3.33 -12.33 -16.09
CA VAL A 126 4.26 -12.21 -14.95
C VAL A 126 5.67 -12.70 -15.29
N SER A 127 5.79 -13.62 -16.24
CA SER A 127 7.05 -14.20 -16.67
C SER A 127 7.61 -13.47 -17.89
N GLU A 128 8.87 -13.05 -17.81
CA GLU A 128 9.62 -12.57 -18.98
C GLU A 128 10.00 -13.71 -19.95
N ARG A 129 9.83 -14.98 -19.54
CA ARG A 129 10.09 -16.17 -20.36
C ARG A 129 8.85 -16.64 -21.13
N GLY A 130 7.73 -15.91 -21.04
CA GLY A 130 6.47 -16.26 -21.70
C GLY A 130 5.69 -17.39 -21.00
N ASN A 131 6.08 -17.79 -19.79
CA ASN A 131 5.33 -18.78 -19.03
C ASN A 131 4.01 -18.19 -18.51
N VAL A 132 2.91 -18.90 -18.68
CA VAL A 132 1.58 -18.42 -18.30
C VAL A 132 1.37 -18.56 -16.79
N ASN A 133 0.84 -17.50 -16.18
CA ASN A 133 0.39 -17.55 -14.79
C ASN A 133 -0.96 -18.27 -14.66
N HIS A 134 -0.93 -19.57 -14.40
CA HIS A 134 -2.14 -20.37 -14.22
C HIS A 134 -2.87 -20.16 -12.89
N ASN A 135 -2.40 -19.27 -12.00
CA ASN A 135 -3.21 -18.81 -10.85
C ASN A 135 -4.46 -18.05 -11.33
N GLU A 136 -4.32 -17.19 -12.36
CA GLU A 136 -5.47 -16.48 -12.94
C GLU A 136 -6.38 -17.45 -13.71
N THR A 137 -5.81 -18.50 -14.31
CA THR A 137 -6.58 -19.59 -14.92
C THR A 137 -7.40 -20.34 -13.88
N ALA A 138 -6.83 -20.68 -12.72
CA ALA A 138 -7.54 -21.32 -11.62
C ALA A 138 -8.69 -20.43 -11.09
N ASN A 139 -8.43 -19.14 -10.85
CA ASN A 139 -9.47 -18.18 -10.45
C ASN A 139 -10.58 -18.05 -11.51
N SER A 140 -10.24 -18.00 -12.79
CA SER A 140 -11.22 -17.97 -13.88
C SER A 140 -12.03 -19.27 -13.97
N ALA A 141 -11.38 -20.42 -13.82
CA ALA A 141 -12.03 -21.74 -13.83
C ALA A 141 -13.00 -21.90 -12.65
N ALA A 142 -12.59 -21.52 -11.44
CA ALA A 142 -13.44 -21.54 -10.26
C ALA A 142 -14.69 -20.69 -10.48
N ARG A 143 -14.51 -19.46 -10.95
CA ARG A 143 -15.63 -18.55 -11.26
C ARG A 143 -16.50 -19.09 -12.39
N GLY A 144 -15.92 -19.73 -13.41
CA GLY A 144 -16.67 -20.36 -14.50
C GLY A 144 -17.63 -21.46 -14.01
N LEU A 145 -17.25 -22.20 -12.96
CA LEU A 145 -18.10 -23.25 -12.37
C LEU A 145 -19.25 -22.72 -11.52
N THR A 146 -19.16 -21.48 -11.05
CA THR A 146 -20.22 -20.85 -10.23
C THR A 146 -21.46 -20.44 -11.02
N ASN A 147 -21.38 -20.44 -12.35
CA ASN A 147 -22.48 -20.05 -13.25
C ASN A 147 -23.46 -21.19 -13.59
N ARG A 148 -23.27 -22.39 -13.04
CA ARG A 148 -24.02 -23.59 -13.48
C ARG A 148 -25.46 -23.72 -12.97
N ALA A 149 -25.97 -22.81 -12.12
CA ALA A 149 -27.33 -22.92 -11.57
C ALA A 149 -28.01 -21.61 -11.12
N ALA A 150 -27.44 -20.43 -11.37
CA ALA A 150 -28.08 -19.19 -10.95
C ALA A 150 -29.15 -18.79 -11.99
N GLU A 151 -30.42 -18.83 -11.60
CA GLU A 151 -31.47 -18.09 -12.30
C GLU A 151 -31.00 -16.65 -12.50
N SER A 152 -31.19 -16.14 -13.71
CA SER A 152 -30.79 -14.82 -14.20
C SER A 152 -31.44 -13.69 -13.38
N THR A 153 -31.01 -13.48 -12.14
CA THR A 153 -31.38 -12.34 -11.34
C THR A 153 -30.42 -11.21 -11.67
N ALA A 154 -30.97 -10.11 -12.17
CA ALA A 154 -30.30 -8.97 -12.77
C ALA A 154 -29.48 -8.10 -11.78
N ASP A 155 -28.93 -8.68 -10.71
CA ASP A 155 -28.19 -7.97 -9.65
C ASP A 155 -26.67 -8.24 -9.69
N SER A 156 -26.13 -8.42 -10.90
CA SER A 156 -24.70 -8.71 -11.17
C SER A 156 -23.73 -7.66 -10.57
N GLU A 157 -24.15 -6.40 -10.44
CA GLU A 157 -23.28 -5.32 -9.93
C GLU A 157 -23.24 -5.23 -8.38
N SER A 158 -24.26 -5.74 -7.69
CA SER A 158 -24.35 -5.66 -6.21
C SER A 158 -23.51 -6.74 -5.52
N TRP A 159 -23.36 -7.91 -6.14
CA TRP A 159 -22.70 -9.08 -5.55
C TRP A 159 -21.17 -9.00 -5.55
N SER A 160 -20.58 -8.34 -6.54
CA SER A 160 -19.14 -8.05 -6.57
C SER A 160 -18.66 -7.30 -5.32
N ARG A 161 -19.58 -6.61 -4.63
CA ARG A 161 -19.33 -5.87 -3.38
C ARG A 161 -19.39 -6.75 -2.12
N ARG A 162 -19.86 -8.00 -2.19
CA ARG A 162 -20.09 -8.90 -1.03
C ARG A 162 -19.31 -10.22 -1.06
N SER A 163 -18.37 -10.41 -2.00
CA SER A 163 -17.61 -11.66 -2.05
C SER A 163 -16.84 -11.88 -0.75
N ALA A 164 -17.07 -13.02 -0.09
CA ALA A 164 -16.41 -13.32 1.18
C ALA A 164 -14.89 -13.54 1.06
N LYS A 165 -14.37 -13.68 -0.18
CA LYS A 165 -12.94 -13.80 -0.50
C LYS A 165 -12.19 -12.47 -0.37
N ASP A 166 -12.86 -11.32 -0.54
CA ASP A 166 -12.22 -9.99 -0.55
C ASP A 166 -12.47 -9.21 0.77
N LYS A 167 -12.48 -9.93 1.90
CA LYS A 167 -12.59 -9.31 3.22
C LYS A 167 -11.21 -8.86 3.70
N MET A 168 -11.06 -7.57 3.99
CA MET A 168 -9.88 -7.03 4.69
C MET A 168 -9.85 -7.58 6.12
N THR A 169 -9.09 -8.66 6.35
CA THR A 169 -9.09 -9.39 7.61
C THR A 169 -7.85 -9.12 8.47
N THR A 170 -6.78 -8.58 7.89
CA THR A 170 -5.57 -8.26 8.66
C THR A 170 -5.53 -6.79 9.09
N PHE A 171 -4.96 -6.54 10.28
CA PHE A 171 -4.72 -5.17 10.78
C PHE A 171 -4.00 -4.29 9.74
N ASN A 172 -3.00 -4.84 9.04
CA ASN A 172 -2.26 -4.12 8.01
C ASN A 172 -3.11 -3.75 6.79
N GLU A 173 -4.01 -4.63 6.33
CA GLU A 173 -4.93 -4.34 5.22
C GLU A 173 -5.92 -3.25 5.62
N ILE A 174 -6.51 -3.36 6.82
CA ILE A 174 -7.45 -2.37 7.36
C ILE A 174 -6.78 -1.00 7.48
N VAL A 175 -5.61 -0.92 8.13
CA VAL A 175 -4.89 0.35 8.30
C VAL A 175 -4.43 0.91 6.96
N LYS A 176 -3.96 0.06 6.03
CA LYS A 176 -3.57 0.50 4.68
C LYS A 176 -4.77 1.07 3.93
N TRP A 177 -5.94 0.44 4.03
CA TRP A 177 -7.17 0.95 3.43
C TRP A 177 -7.53 2.31 3.99
N TYR A 178 -7.57 2.48 5.33
CA TYR A 178 -7.84 3.79 5.92
C TYR A 178 -6.79 4.84 5.53
N ARG A 179 -5.51 4.48 5.49
CA ARG A 179 -4.42 5.37 5.09
C ARG A 179 -4.60 5.86 3.65
N LEU A 180 -4.86 4.95 2.71
CA LEU A 180 -5.02 5.28 1.30
C LEU A 180 -6.30 6.08 1.04
N ASN A 181 -7.41 5.75 1.71
CA ASN A 181 -8.66 6.52 1.59
C ASN A 181 -8.55 7.93 2.17
N ARG A 182 -7.70 8.16 3.18
CA ARG A 182 -7.43 9.49 3.74
C ARG A 182 -6.37 10.27 2.96
N GLN A 183 -5.75 9.66 1.94
CA GLN A 183 -4.72 10.32 1.17
C GLN A 183 -5.35 11.26 0.14
N THR A 184 -5.39 12.55 0.47
CA THR A 184 -5.91 13.61 -0.42
C THR A 184 -4.85 14.18 -1.37
N MET A 185 -3.57 14.02 -1.03
CA MET A 185 -2.42 14.53 -1.80
C MET A 185 -1.45 13.41 -2.18
N PRO A 186 -0.83 13.47 -3.37
CA PRO A 186 0.11 12.45 -3.83
C PRO A 186 1.35 12.38 -2.91
N PRO A 187 2.03 11.23 -2.86
CA PRO A 187 3.28 11.13 -2.15
C PRO A 187 4.42 11.86 -2.88
N PRO A 188 5.51 12.23 -2.18
CA PRO A 188 6.75 12.65 -2.82
C PRO A 188 7.24 11.57 -3.78
N HIS A 189 7.70 11.98 -4.94
CA HIS A 189 8.26 11.08 -5.94
C HIS A 189 9.52 10.39 -5.38
N PRO A 190 9.73 9.08 -5.62
CA PRO A 190 10.88 8.35 -5.09
C PRO A 190 12.26 8.92 -5.50
N GLY A 191 12.28 9.68 -6.61
CA GLY A 191 13.49 10.35 -7.10
C GLY A 191 13.85 11.66 -6.40
N LEU A 192 13.05 12.14 -5.44
CA LEU A 192 13.43 13.25 -4.57
C LEU A 192 14.33 12.77 -3.43
N THR A 193 15.31 13.59 -3.06
CA THR A 193 16.08 13.35 -1.83
C THR A 193 15.17 13.45 -0.61
N ARG A 194 15.62 12.90 0.53
CA ARG A 194 14.86 12.97 1.79
C ARG A 194 14.52 14.41 2.19
N LYS A 195 15.45 15.36 2.01
CA LYS A 195 15.24 16.77 2.34
C LYS A 195 14.18 17.40 1.44
N GLU A 196 14.25 17.15 0.14
CA GLU A 196 13.28 17.64 -0.84
C GLU A 196 11.89 17.05 -0.61
N ALA A 197 11.81 15.75 -0.30
CA ALA A 197 10.55 15.09 0.02
C ALA A 197 9.89 15.66 1.28
N VAL A 198 10.68 16.01 2.30
CA VAL A 198 10.18 16.69 3.51
C VAL A 198 9.66 18.09 3.16
N LEU A 199 10.43 18.88 2.40
CA LEU A 199 10.02 20.23 2.00
C LEU A 199 8.75 20.20 1.13
N TYR A 200 8.63 19.23 0.23
CA TYR A 200 7.42 19.01 -0.56
C TYR A 200 6.19 18.68 0.32
N ARG A 201 6.36 17.84 1.36
CA ARG A 201 5.28 17.56 2.32
C ARG A 201 4.89 18.79 3.13
N GLN A 202 5.85 19.64 3.48
CA GLN A 202 5.58 20.89 4.18
C GLN A 202 4.80 21.85 3.29
N LEU A 203 5.12 21.93 2.00
CA LEU A 203 4.33 22.68 1.02
C LEU A 203 2.89 22.14 0.94
N GLN A 204 2.71 20.82 0.80
CA GLN A 204 1.38 20.19 0.70
C GLN A 204 0.50 20.43 1.93
N THR A 205 1.11 20.50 3.12
CA THR A 205 0.39 20.65 4.39
C THR A 205 0.34 22.09 4.91
N GLY A 206 0.90 23.04 4.17
CA GLY A 206 0.98 24.45 4.59
C GLY A 206 1.85 24.67 5.83
N SER A 207 2.83 23.79 6.08
CA SER A 207 3.70 23.80 7.26
C SER A 207 5.14 24.20 6.94
N LEU A 208 5.33 25.03 5.89
CA LEU A 208 6.64 25.60 5.55
C LEU A 208 7.18 26.41 6.74
N LEU A 209 8.47 26.22 7.03
CA LEU A 209 9.17 26.95 8.10
C LEU A 209 9.52 28.38 7.66
N THR A 210 8.51 29.19 7.39
CA THR A 210 8.69 30.63 7.07
C THR A 210 9.03 31.40 8.34
N PRO A 211 9.56 32.64 8.28
CA PRO A 211 9.88 33.43 9.47
C PRO A 211 8.71 33.58 10.47
N VAL A 212 7.46 33.63 9.98
CA VAL A 212 6.25 33.63 10.80
C VAL A 212 6.18 32.39 11.70
N LEU A 213 6.42 31.19 11.16
CA LEU A 213 6.44 29.96 11.95
C LEU A 213 7.76 29.82 12.73
N ALA A 214 8.88 30.17 12.10
CA ALA A 214 10.22 29.98 12.63
C ALA A 214 10.49 30.83 13.87
N LYS A 215 9.89 32.02 14.00
CA LYS A 215 9.95 32.84 15.23
C LYS A 215 9.40 32.11 16.47
N HIS A 216 8.42 31.23 16.29
CA HIS A 216 7.86 30.45 17.39
C HIS A 216 8.62 29.15 17.65
N VAL A 217 9.18 28.52 16.60
CA VAL A 217 9.91 27.26 16.70
C VAL A 217 11.36 27.47 17.15
N CYS A 218 12.00 28.53 16.64
CA CYS A 218 13.41 28.88 16.86
C CYS A 218 13.56 30.39 17.13
N PRO A 219 13.00 30.92 18.24
CA PRO A 219 13.00 32.36 18.54
C PRO A 219 14.40 32.97 18.69
N SER A 220 15.40 32.18 19.08
CA SER A 220 16.80 32.63 19.19
C SER A 220 17.44 32.94 17.83
N VAL A 221 16.93 32.33 16.76
CA VAL A 221 17.44 32.49 15.39
C VAL A 221 16.55 33.45 14.60
N TYR A 222 15.22 33.40 14.83
CA TYR A 222 14.24 34.22 14.14
C TYR A 222 13.58 35.21 15.11
N ALA A 223 14.18 36.38 15.30
CA ALA A 223 13.64 37.43 16.17
C ALA A 223 12.39 38.13 15.58
N SER A 224 12.32 38.21 14.24
CA SER A 224 11.26 38.89 13.50
C SER A 224 10.56 37.95 12.53
N ASP A 225 9.28 38.21 12.31
CA ASP A 225 8.43 37.54 11.32
C ASP A 225 8.21 38.39 10.06
N MET A 226 8.89 39.54 9.95
CA MET A 226 8.84 40.42 8.79
C MET A 226 9.60 39.84 7.60
N CYS A 227 9.11 40.10 6.39
CA CYS A 227 9.77 39.71 5.16
C CYS A 227 11.09 40.48 4.97
N ARG A 228 12.18 39.75 4.76
CA ARG A 228 13.52 40.34 4.58
C ARG A 228 13.71 41.08 3.27
N LEU A 229 12.86 40.82 2.27
CA LEU A 229 12.97 41.46 0.95
C LEU A 229 12.30 42.83 0.91
N CYS A 230 11.12 42.98 1.52
CA CYS A 230 10.37 44.24 1.49
C CYS A 230 10.37 44.99 2.81
N ALA A 231 10.65 44.33 3.94
CA ALA A 231 10.58 44.85 5.31
C ALA A 231 9.23 45.48 5.72
N LYS A 232 8.17 45.30 4.92
CA LYS A 232 6.85 45.92 5.13
C LYS A 232 5.78 44.94 5.59
N GLU A 233 5.80 43.74 5.03
CA GLU A 233 4.78 42.70 5.27
C GLU A 233 5.35 41.51 6.03
N ARG A 234 4.46 40.72 6.62
CA ARG A 234 4.83 39.46 7.30
C ARG A 234 5.28 38.42 6.28
N ALA A 235 6.32 37.66 6.60
CA ALA A 235 6.87 36.60 5.76
C ALA A 235 6.02 35.31 5.82
N THR A 236 4.75 35.40 5.43
CA THR A 236 3.85 34.25 5.29
C THR A 236 4.24 33.41 4.07
N ALA A 237 3.77 32.15 4.00
CA ALA A 237 4.00 31.29 2.85
C ALA A 237 3.45 31.90 1.55
N ALA A 238 2.26 32.51 1.59
CA ALA A 238 1.69 33.22 0.44
C ALA A 238 2.61 34.36 -0.01
N HIS A 239 3.00 35.24 0.91
CA HIS A 239 3.82 36.40 0.62
C HIS A 239 5.17 36.04 -0.01
N ILE A 240 5.90 35.09 0.59
CA ILE A 240 7.26 34.76 0.13
C ILE A 240 7.25 33.94 -1.17
N LEU A 241 6.20 33.13 -1.42
CA LEU A 241 6.11 32.30 -2.61
C LEU A 241 5.59 33.06 -3.82
N TRP A 242 4.75 34.09 -3.62
CA TRP A 242 4.46 35.07 -4.67
C TRP A 242 5.68 35.94 -5.01
N ASP A 243 6.67 36.00 -4.12
CA ASP A 243 7.89 36.78 -4.27
C ASP A 243 7.59 38.28 -4.42
N CYS A 244 7.54 38.99 -3.30
CA CYS A 244 7.20 40.41 -3.27
C CYS A 244 8.17 41.33 -4.03
N SER A 245 9.35 40.84 -4.44
CA SER A 245 10.26 41.60 -5.30
C SER A 245 9.84 41.55 -6.78
N VAL A 246 9.15 40.48 -7.19
CA VAL A 246 8.71 40.25 -8.57
C VAL A 246 7.21 40.55 -8.73
N ASN A 247 6.39 40.10 -7.78
CA ASN A 247 4.94 40.23 -7.80
C ASN A 247 4.46 40.93 -6.51
N PRO A 248 4.75 42.23 -6.33
CA PRO A 248 4.47 42.97 -5.10
C PRO A 248 2.98 43.04 -4.78
N ARG A 249 2.13 43.15 -5.82
CA ARG A 249 0.68 43.26 -5.66
C ARG A 249 0.09 41.94 -5.14
N GLU A 250 0.40 40.84 -5.81
CA GLU A 250 -0.07 39.51 -5.45
C GLU A 250 0.43 39.10 -4.06
N ALA A 251 1.69 39.37 -3.75
CA ALA A 251 2.27 39.08 -2.44
C ALA A 251 1.61 39.86 -1.29
N SER A 252 0.97 41.01 -1.57
CA SER A 252 0.26 41.82 -0.58
C SER A 252 -1.23 41.48 -0.50
N GLU A 253 -1.88 41.21 -1.63
CA GLU A 253 -3.34 41.04 -1.72
C GLU A 253 -3.80 39.58 -1.56
N LYS A 254 -2.97 38.60 -1.94
CA LYS A 254 -3.37 37.18 -1.97
C LYS A 254 -2.98 36.46 -0.68
N THR A 255 -3.93 35.69 -0.14
CA THR A 255 -3.73 34.79 1.00
C THR A 255 -3.35 33.36 0.60
N THR A 256 -3.43 33.04 -0.70
CA THR A 256 -3.08 31.73 -1.27
C THR A 256 -1.69 31.74 -1.90
N ILE A 257 -1.08 30.57 -2.04
CA ILE A 257 0.19 30.42 -2.77
C ILE A 257 -0.03 30.54 -4.29
N PRO A 258 1.03 30.78 -5.09
CA PRO A 258 0.92 30.80 -6.55
C PRO A 258 0.22 29.58 -7.13
N PRO A 259 -0.70 29.73 -8.11
CA PRO A 259 -1.47 28.60 -8.68
C PRO A 259 -0.60 27.47 -9.21
N GLN A 260 0.60 27.78 -9.73
CA GLN A 260 1.54 26.78 -10.23
C GLN A 260 2.11 25.91 -9.10
N LEU A 261 2.39 26.51 -7.93
CA LEU A 261 2.83 25.77 -6.75
C LEU A 261 1.67 24.99 -6.12
N GLU A 262 0.46 25.56 -6.10
CA GLU A 262 -0.73 24.84 -5.66
C GLU A 262 -0.99 23.61 -6.55
N ALA A 263 -0.95 23.75 -7.87
CA ALA A 263 -1.08 22.64 -8.80
C ALA A 263 0.02 21.59 -8.58
N ALA A 264 1.26 22.02 -8.31
CA ALA A 264 2.37 21.12 -8.04
C ALA A 264 2.17 20.27 -6.77
N THR A 265 1.43 20.75 -5.76
CA THR A 265 1.09 19.94 -4.56
C THR A 265 0.26 18.70 -4.89
N ARG A 266 -0.45 18.71 -6.02
CA ARG A 266 -1.31 17.63 -6.51
C ARG A 266 -0.66 16.78 -7.62
N SER A 267 0.58 17.09 -8.01
CA SER A 267 1.27 16.37 -9.08
C SER A 267 1.99 15.11 -8.58
N CYS A 268 1.96 14.03 -9.36
CA CYS A 268 2.76 12.82 -9.15
C CYS A 268 4.08 12.82 -9.94
N ASP A 269 4.30 13.81 -10.81
CA ASP A 269 5.45 13.88 -11.71
C ASP A 269 6.71 14.39 -11.00
N GLN A 270 7.83 13.69 -11.21
CA GLN A 270 9.12 14.00 -10.59
C GLN A 270 9.58 15.42 -10.90
N LYS A 271 9.53 15.83 -12.18
CA LYS A 271 10.07 17.10 -12.64
C LYS A 271 9.27 18.27 -12.05
N THR A 272 7.96 18.13 -12.00
CA THR A 272 7.04 19.10 -11.41
C THR A 272 7.28 19.27 -9.92
N GLN A 273 7.37 18.16 -9.17
CA GLN A 273 7.64 18.22 -7.73
C GLN A 273 9.01 18.84 -7.44
N LEU A 274 10.05 18.43 -8.16
CA LEU A 274 11.40 18.94 -7.98
C LEU A 274 11.48 20.46 -8.24
N LYS A 275 10.86 20.94 -9.32
CA LYS A 275 10.81 22.38 -9.63
C LYS A 275 10.13 23.17 -8.51
N ALA A 276 9.01 22.68 -7.99
CA ALA A 276 8.30 23.33 -6.89
C ALA A 276 9.15 23.38 -5.62
N VAL A 277 9.83 22.28 -5.27
CA VAL A 277 10.73 22.22 -4.11
C VAL A 277 11.88 23.21 -4.26
N GLN A 278 12.50 23.30 -5.43
CA GLN A 278 13.59 24.25 -5.69
C GLN A 278 13.13 25.70 -5.54
N GLN A 279 11.96 26.04 -6.09
CA GLN A 279 11.36 27.38 -5.94
C GLN A 279 11.08 27.73 -4.48
N VAL A 280 10.48 26.80 -3.73
CA VAL A 280 10.18 26.99 -2.30
C VAL A 280 11.47 27.12 -1.49
N SER A 281 12.46 26.26 -1.75
CA SER A 281 13.75 26.32 -1.06
C SER A 281 14.44 27.67 -1.30
N ALA A 282 14.47 28.14 -2.55
CA ALA A 282 15.05 29.44 -2.89
C ALA A 282 14.29 30.62 -2.24
N ALA A 283 12.97 30.54 -2.13
CA ALA A 283 12.18 31.53 -1.41
C ALA A 283 12.49 31.54 0.09
N LEU A 284 12.64 30.37 0.72
CA LEU A 284 12.97 30.25 2.14
C LEU A 284 14.40 30.70 2.46
N GLU A 285 15.38 30.35 1.63
CA GLU A 285 16.78 30.78 1.84
C GLU A 285 16.92 32.30 1.79
N ARG A 286 16.16 32.99 0.93
CA ARG A 286 16.09 34.47 0.91
C ARG A 286 15.53 35.07 2.19
N GLN A 287 14.87 34.28 3.02
CA GLN A 287 14.34 34.69 4.31
C GLN A 287 15.19 34.20 5.48
N ARG A 288 16.37 33.61 5.25
CA ARG A 288 17.24 33.13 6.32
C ARG A 288 17.95 34.32 7.01
N PRO A 289 18.10 34.31 8.35
CA PRO A 289 18.91 35.30 9.06
C PRO A 289 20.37 35.29 8.62
N SER A 290 21.02 36.44 8.69
CA SER A 290 22.47 36.53 8.48
C SER A 290 23.21 35.97 9.71
N GLU A 291 24.40 35.39 9.51
CA GLU A 291 25.22 34.83 10.60
C GLU A 291 25.57 35.86 11.69
N THR A 292 25.58 37.15 11.33
CA THR A 292 25.77 38.29 12.25
C THR A 292 24.60 38.50 13.20
N GLU A 293 23.36 38.18 12.81
CA GLU A 293 22.17 38.27 13.66
C GLU A 293 22.06 37.09 14.64
N GLU A 294 22.57 35.91 14.26
CA GLU A 294 22.57 34.70 15.12
C GLU A 294 23.39 34.88 16.42
N ARG A 295 24.39 35.78 16.43
CA ARG A 295 25.22 36.07 17.61
C ARG A 295 24.71 37.23 18.48
N GLY A 296 23.78 38.05 17.98
CA GLY A 296 23.36 39.30 18.64
C GLY A 296 22.27 39.16 19.71
N GLY A 297 21.65 37.98 19.86
CA GLY A 297 20.48 37.77 20.73
C GLY A 297 20.76 37.54 22.22
N GLY A 298 22.01 37.66 22.68
CA GLY A 298 22.38 37.46 24.08
C GLY A 298 22.45 38.77 24.88
N THR A 299 21.32 39.28 25.36
CA THR A 299 21.34 40.37 26.35
C THR A 299 21.69 39.80 27.74
N PRO A 300 22.63 40.38 28.51
CA PRO A 300 23.00 39.86 29.83
C PRO A 300 21.86 40.12 30.83
N ARG A 301 21.46 39.08 31.58
CA ARG A 301 20.60 39.24 32.76
C ARG A 301 21.31 40.14 33.78
N LYS A 302 20.88 41.40 33.90
CA LYS A 302 21.18 42.25 35.06
C LYS A 302 20.27 41.85 36.22
N GLY A 303 20.88 41.61 37.39
CA GLY A 303 20.19 41.66 38.69
C GLY A 303 20.13 40.34 39.44
N ALA A 304 21.26 39.86 39.97
CA ALA A 304 21.26 39.08 41.20
C ALA A 304 21.78 40.00 42.31
N ALA A 305 20.87 40.61 43.06
CA ALA A 305 21.21 41.27 44.31
C ALA A 305 21.63 40.19 45.31
N ALA A 306 22.90 40.23 45.69
CA ALA A 306 23.43 39.47 46.81
C ALA A 306 22.85 40.05 48.10
N LEU A 307 22.11 39.23 48.86
CA LEU A 307 21.91 39.46 50.29
C LEU A 307 22.56 38.29 51.04
N SER A 308 23.60 38.71 51.76
CA SER A 308 24.45 38.00 52.69
C SER A 308 23.69 37.25 53.78
N ASN A 309 24.19 36.08 54.17
CA ASN A 309 23.97 35.53 55.50
C ASN A 309 25.25 34.81 55.97
N PRO A 310 25.99 35.30 56.97
CA PRO A 310 27.05 34.53 57.59
C PRO A 310 26.47 33.67 58.72
N ARG A 311 26.74 32.37 58.68
CA ARG A 311 26.56 31.49 59.83
C ARG A 311 27.55 31.91 60.92
N LYS A 312 27.03 32.28 62.09
CA LYS A 312 27.39 31.77 63.42
C LYS A 312 26.39 32.28 64.45
#